data_AF-A0A3D9H9F1-F1
#
_entry.id   AF-A0A3D9H9F1-F1
#
_cell.length_a   1.000
_cell.length_b   1.000
_cell.length_c   1.000
_cell.angle_alpha   90.00
_cell.angle_beta   90.00
_cell.angle_gamma   90.00
#
_symmetry.space_group_name_H-M   'P 1'
#
loop_
_entity.id
_entity.type
_entity.pdbx_description
1 polymer ?
#
loop_
_entity_poly.entity_id
_entity_poly.type
_entity_poly.pdbx_seq_one_letter_code
_entity_poly.pdbx_strand_id
1 'polypeptide(L)'
;MTVVPGTEFDFLHGQWEVAHRRLKTRLAGADDWQEFGGCVAVWPTLGGIGNVDDNLLALPEGDYRAMSVRSFDQRSGEWAIWWLDGRSPHGMDVPVVGRFEGGEGIFLAEDVFEGRPIKVRFRWRSMETPTPVWEQAFSADGGKSWEVNWTMTFRRTPDRHDCNNALT
;
A
#
# COMPACT_ATOMS: atom_id res chain seq x y z
N MET A 1 -17.77 11.42 13.80
CA MET A 1 -18.47 10.24 13.26
C MET A 1 -17.79 9.02 13.82
N THR A 2 -18.54 8.03 14.32
CA THR A 2 -17.96 6.75 14.77
C THR A 2 -17.71 5.91 13.53
N VAL A 3 -16.45 5.54 13.26
CA VAL A 3 -16.13 4.61 12.17
C VAL A 3 -16.60 3.22 12.60
N VAL A 4 -17.30 2.51 11.72
CA VAL A 4 -17.70 1.13 11.97
C VAL A 4 -16.44 0.27 11.86
N PRO A 5 -16.10 -0.56 12.86
CA PRO A 5 -14.92 -1.41 12.78
C PRO A 5 -14.94 -2.27 11.52
N GLY A 6 -13.84 -2.26 10.77
CA GLY A 6 -13.70 -3.03 9.53
C GLY A 6 -14.16 -2.29 8.27
N THR A 7 -14.58 -1.02 8.36
CA THR A 7 -14.91 -0.17 7.20
C THR A 7 -13.84 0.89 6.94
N GLU A 8 -12.72 0.87 7.64
CA GLU A 8 -11.73 1.95 7.58
C GLU A 8 -11.06 2.08 6.20
N PHE A 9 -11.02 1.02 5.40
CA PHE A 9 -10.51 1.06 4.03
C PHE A 9 -11.56 1.40 2.96
N ASP A 10 -12.83 1.60 3.33
CA ASP A 10 -13.91 1.85 2.36
C ASP A 10 -13.68 3.10 1.52
N PHE A 11 -12.92 4.07 2.05
CA PHE A 11 -12.53 5.26 1.30
C PHE A 11 -11.80 4.90 0.00
N LEU A 12 -11.06 3.79 -0.03
CA LEU A 12 -10.21 3.38 -1.13
C LEU A 12 -10.99 2.68 -2.26
N HIS A 13 -12.23 2.25 -2.03
CA HIS A 13 -13.03 1.58 -3.06
C HIS A 13 -13.19 2.46 -4.32
N GLY A 14 -13.08 1.81 -5.48
CA GLY A 14 -13.15 2.44 -6.81
C GLY A 14 -11.79 2.50 -7.52
N GLN A 15 -11.67 3.45 -8.45
CA GLN A 15 -10.47 3.64 -9.27
C GLN A 15 -9.75 4.94 -8.90
N TRP A 16 -8.42 4.89 -8.97
CA TRP A 16 -7.55 6.00 -8.62
C TRP A 16 -6.37 6.10 -9.56
N GLU A 17 -6.02 7.33 -9.94
CA GLU A 17 -4.67 7.65 -10.37
C GLU A 17 -3.75 7.72 -9.16
N VAL A 18 -2.52 7.24 -9.33
CA VAL A 18 -1.52 7.20 -8.26
C VAL A 18 -0.23 7.86 -8.73
N ALA A 19 0.21 8.86 -7.98
CA ALA A 19 1.55 9.41 -8.11
C ALA A 19 2.47 8.73 -7.08
N HIS A 20 3.51 8.07 -7.58
CA HIS A 20 4.50 7.38 -6.76
C HIS A 20 5.80 8.18 -6.68
N ARG A 21 6.44 8.12 -5.52
CA ARG A 21 7.84 8.51 -5.32
C ARG A 21 8.52 7.44 -4.48
N ARG A 22 9.48 6.71 -5.07
CA ARG A 22 10.13 5.53 -4.47
C ARG A 22 11.64 5.65 -4.51
N LEU A 23 12.30 5.28 -3.43
CA LEU A 23 13.75 5.23 -3.36
C LEU A 23 14.25 3.97 -4.09
N LYS A 24 15.29 4.11 -4.92
CA LYS A 24 15.87 2.95 -5.62
C LYS A 24 16.76 2.15 -4.68
N THR A 25 17.61 2.84 -3.90
CA THR A 25 18.55 2.21 -2.97
C THR A 25 18.11 2.45 -1.53
N ARG A 26 17.65 1.40 -0.84
CA ARG A 26 17.10 1.50 0.52
C ARG A 26 18.13 1.15 1.59
N LEU A 27 18.01 1.76 2.77
CA LEU A 27 18.84 1.53 3.95
C LEU A 27 20.33 1.75 3.68
N ALA A 28 20.63 2.75 2.85
CA ALA A 28 21.99 3.12 2.44
C ALA A 28 22.27 4.63 2.57
N GLY A 29 21.32 5.42 3.09
CA GLY A 29 21.42 6.88 3.13
C GLY A 29 21.41 7.53 1.74
N ALA A 30 20.83 6.84 0.75
CA ALA A 30 20.70 7.34 -0.60
C ALA A 30 19.58 8.37 -0.71
N ASP A 31 19.66 9.21 -1.74
CA ASP A 31 18.60 10.18 -2.12
C ASP A 31 18.20 9.99 -3.60
N ASP A 32 18.33 8.76 -4.10
CA ASP A 32 18.12 8.39 -5.50
C ASP A 32 16.65 8.09 -5.81
N TRP A 33 15.78 9.03 -5.45
CA TRP A 33 14.34 8.93 -5.66
C TRP A 33 13.97 8.85 -7.14
N GLN A 34 12.97 8.02 -7.41
CA GLN A 34 12.32 7.89 -8.70
C GLN A 34 10.84 8.19 -8.54
N GLU A 35 10.33 9.04 -9.43
CA GLU A 35 8.91 9.40 -9.50
C GLU A 35 8.29 8.77 -10.73
N PHE A 36 7.07 8.24 -10.57
CA PHE A 36 6.35 7.57 -11.63
C PHE A 36 4.85 7.57 -11.38
N GLY A 37 4.09 7.40 -12.46
CA GLY A 37 2.63 7.29 -12.42
C GLY A 37 2.16 5.86 -12.22
N GLY A 38 0.86 5.71 -12.11
CA GLY A 38 0.21 4.43 -11.99
C GLY A 38 -1.27 4.63 -11.76
N CYS A 39 -1.98 3.52 -11.64
CA CYS A 39 -3.37 3.57 -11.26
C CYS A 39 -3.75 2.29 -10.51
N VAL A 40 -4.80 2.37 -9.69
CA VAL A 40 -5.27 1.26 -8.88
C VAL A 40 -6.79 1.14 -8.95
N ALA A 41 -7.29 -0.08 -9.04
CA ALA A 41 -8.70 -0.41 -8.86
C ALA A 41 -8.88 -1.26 -7.60
N VAL A 42 -9.80 -0.86 -6.71
CA VAL A 42 -10.03 -1.50 -5.41
C VAL A 42 -11.49 -1.89 -5.26
N TRP A 43 -11.75 -3.12 -4.82
CA TRP A 43 -13.11 -3.59 -4.55
C TRP A 43 -13.21 -4.41 -3.26
N PRO A 44 -14.37 -4.36 -2.57
CA PRO A 44 -14.59 -5.14 -1.36
C PRO A 44 -14.64 -6.63 -1.67
N THR A 45 -14.20 -7.45 -0.71
CA THR A 45 -14.19 -8.91 -0.78
C THR A 45 -14.57 -9.50 0.58
N LEU A 46 -14.53 -10.83 0.72
CA LEU A 46 -14.77 -11.54 1.98
C LEU A 46 -16.11 -11.20 2.67
N GLY A 47 -17.13 -10.77 1.92
CA GLY A 47 -18.41 -10.34 2.50
C GLY A 47 -18.35 -8.99 3.22
N GLY A 48 -17.39 -8.12 2.88
CA GLY A 48 -17.25 -6.77 3.41
C GLY A 48 -16.18 -6.60 4.48
N ILE A 49 -15.56 -7.69 4.96
CA ILE A 49 -14.46 -7.65 5.95
C ILE A 49 -13.08 -7.65 5.28
N GLY A 50 -13.00 -7.24 4.01
CA GLY A 50 -11.77 -7.22 3.25
C GLY A 50 -11.91 -6.45 1.94
N ASN A 51 -10.79 -6.17 1.30
CA ASN A 51 -10.72 -5.65 -0.06
C ASN A 51 -9.47 -6.17 -0.76
N VAL A 52 -9.50 -6.11 -2.08
CA VAL A 52 -8.34 -6.40 -2.92
C VAL A 52 -8.18 -5.28 -3.92
N ASP A 53 -6.94 -5.04 -4.35
CA ASP A 53 -6.64 -4.10 -5.41
C ASP A 53 -5.79 -4.68 -6.53
N ASP A 54 -5.92 -4.12 -7.73
CA ASP A 54 -5.04 -4.35 -8.88
C ASP A 54 -4.35 -3.02 -9.22
N ASN A 55 -3.02 -2.99 -9.11
CA ASN A 55 -2.18 -1.82 -9.34
C ASN A 55 -1.43 -1.99 -10.65
N LEU A 56 -1.48 -0.97 -11.48
CA LEU A 56 -0.51 -0.76 -12.55
C LEU A 56 0.52 0.27 -12.08
N LEU A 57 1.79 -0.10 -12.07
CA LEU A 57 2.91 0.77 -11.73
C LEU A 57 3.72 1.07 -12.99
N ALA A 58 3.69 2.33 -13.45
CA ALA A 58 4.29 2.74 -14.71
C ALA A 58 5.72 3.26 -14.53
N LEU A 59 6.64 2.38 -14.12
CA LEU A 59 8.03 2.77 -13.89
C LEU A 59 8.75 3.13 -15.20
N PRO A 60 9.77 4.01 -15.15
CA PRO A 60 10.60 4.32 -16.31
C PRO A 60 11.24 3.09 -16.98
N GLU A 61 11.54 2.04 -16.20
CA GLU A 61 12.13 0.80 -16.68
C GLU A 61 11.11 -0.18 -17.30
N GLY A 62 9.81 0.10 -17.13
CA GLY A 62 8.72 -0.72 -17.65
C GLY A 62 7.62 -0.94 -16.63
N ASP A 63 6.41 -1.06 -17.14
CA ASP A 63 5.21 -1.27 -16.35
C ASP A 63 5.22 -2.66 -15.69
N TYR A 64 4.69 -2.72 -14.47
CA TYR A 64 4.32 -4.01 -13.88
C TYR A 64 3.01 -3.92 -13.10
N ARG A 65 2.40 -5.08 -12.89
CA ARG A 65 1.20 -5.23 -12.06
C ARG A 65 1.51 -5.84 -10.72
N ALA A 66 0.76 -5.41 -9.72
CA ALA A 66 0.81 -5.96 -8.38
C ALA A 66 -0.54 -5.81 -7.69
N MET A 67 -0.76 -6.58 -6.65
CA MET A 67 -2.00 -6.53 -5.88
C MET A 67 -1.72 -6.48 -4.39
N SER A 68 -2.59 -5.77 -3.68
CA SER A 68 -2.72 -5.88 -2.23
C SER A 68 -3.98 -6.63 -1.87
N VAL A 69 -3.86 -7.55 -0.91
CA VAL A 69 -5.02 -8.17 -0.26
C VAL A 69 -5.12 -7.63 1.14
N ARG A 70 -6.32 -7.20 1.56
CA ARG A 70 -6.58 -6.70 2.92
C ARG A 70 -7.70 -7.48 3.56
N SER A 71 -7.51 -7.89 4.81
CA SER A 71 -8.53 -8.55 5.61
C SER A 71 -8.59 -7.98 7.02
N PHE A 72 -9.79 -7.85 7.56
CA PHE A 72 -10.03 -7.40 8.92
C PHE A 72 -10.27 -8.59 9.86
N ASP A 73 -9.50 -8.68 10.95
CA ASP A 73 -9.76 -9.61 12.06
C ASP A 73 -10.65 -8.91 13.10
N GLN A 74 -11.92 -9.30 13.13
CA GLN A 74 -12.90 -8.78 14.10
C GLN A 74 -12.54 -9.08 15.56
N ARG A 75 -11.73 -10.11 15.83
CA ARG A 75 -11.36 -10.49 17.19
C ARG A 75 -10.26 -9.58 17.75
N SER A 76 -9.25 -9.24 16.94
CA SER A 76 -8.18 -8.34 17.36
C SER A 76 -8.49 -6.86 17.09
N GLY A 77 -9.41 -6.59 16.16
CA GLY A 77 -9.69 -5.24 15.66
C GLY A 77 -8.60 -4.71 14.72
N GLU A 78 -7.88 -5.60 14.05
CA GLU A 78 -6.73 -5.26 13.21
C GLU A 78 -6.95 -5.65 11.75
N TRP A 79 -6.30 -4.93 10.86
CA TRP A 79 -6.16 -5.28 9.47
C TRP A 79 -4.81 -5.93 9.22
N ALA A 80 -4.81 -6.91 8.33
CA ALA A 80 -3.62 -7.45 7.70
C ALA A 80 -3.61 -7.04 6.22
N ILE A 81 -2.43 -6.67 5.71
CA ILE A 81 -2.23 -6.24 4.31
C ILE A 81 -1.09 -7.07 3.72
N TRP A 82 -1.40 -7.90 2.74
CA TRP A 82 -0.42 -8.64 1.93
C TRP A 82 -0.15 -7.91 0.63
N TRP A 83 1.06 -8.06 0.11
CA TRP A 83 1.47 -7.58 -1.21
C TRP A 83 1.90 -8.77 -2.08
N LEU A 84 1.49 -8.76 -3.35
CA LEU A 84 1.94 -9.70 -4.37
C LEU A 84 2.42 -8.92 -5.60
N ASP A 85 3.71 -9.04 -5.90
CA ASP A 85 4.32 -8.47 -7.09
C ASP A 85 4.17 -9.44 -8.27
N GLY A 86 3.56 -9.00 -9.38
CA GLY A 86 3.34 -9.83 -10.56
C GLY A 86 4.62 -10.33 -11.24
N ARG A 87 5.77 -9.71 -10.95
CA ARG A 87 7.09 -10.18 -11.41
C ARG A 87 7.61 -11.36 -10.60
N SER A 88 7.03 -11.61 -9.42
CA SER A 88 7.34 -12.72 -8.52
C SER A 88 6.04 -13.42 -8.10
N PRO A 89 5.34 -14.10 -9.03
CA PRO A 89 3.95 -14.55 -8.85
C PRO A 89 3.75 -15.65 -7.80
N HIS A 90 4.82 -16.20 -7.24
CA HIS A 90 4.78 -17.24 -6.20
C HIS A 90 5.09 -16.70 -4.80
N GLY A 91 5.54 -15.45 -4.68
CA GLY A 91 5.92 -14.83 -3.41
C GLY A 91 4.91 -13.77 -2.99
N MET A 92 4.09 -14.10 -2.00
CA MET A 92 3.26 -13.11 -1.31
C MET A 92 3.95 -12.73 0.00
N ASP A 93 4.08 -11.43 0.25
CA ASP A 93 4.86 -10.90 1.37
C ASP A 93 4.23 -11.25 2.73
N VAL A 94 5.04 -11.18 3.80
CA VAL A 94 4.53 -11.22 5.17
C VAL A 94 3.59 -10.03 5.37
N PRO A 95 2.37 -10.22 5.91
CA PRO A 95 1.43 -9.12 6.01
C PRO A 95 1.92 -8.08 7.01
N VAL A 96 1.79 -6.80 6.66
CA VAL A 96 1.79 -5.76 7.68
C VAL A 96 0.46 -5.80 8.43
N VAL A 97 0.52 -5.77 9.75
CA VAL A 97 -0.64 -5.84 10.64
C VAL A 97 -0.76 -4.56 11.46
N GLY A 98 -1.97 -4.06 11.64
CA GLY A 98 -2.20 -2.85 12.40
C GLY A 98 -3.63 -2.35 12.31
N ARG A 99 -3.82 -1.05 12.59
CA ARG A 99 -5.15 -0.47 12.78
C ARG A 99 -5.14 1.03 12.48
N PHE A 100 -6.33 1.61 12.44
CA PHE A 100 -6.50 3.06 12.31
C PHE A 100 -6.75 3.69 13.68
N GLU A 101 -5.98 4.72 14.01
CA GLU A 101 -6.09 5.49 15.23
C GLU A 101 -5.79 6.96 14.93
N GLY A 102 -6.60 7.89 15.48
CA GLY A 102 -6.33 9.32 15.33
C GLY A 102 -6.35 9.85 13.89
N GLY A 103 -7.09 9.20 12.98
CA GLY A 103 -7.17 9.59 11.57
C GLY A 103 -5.99 9.11 10.71
N GLU A 104 -5.14 8.23 11.25
CA GLU A 104 -4.05 7.59 10.52
C GLU A 104 -4.13 6.07 10.66
N GLY A 105 -3.72 5.34 9.63
CA GLY A 105 -3.53 3.88 9.69
C GLY A 105 -2.06 3.54 9.79
N ILE A 106 -1.64 2.78 10.81
CA ILE A 106 -0.26 2.32 10.97
C ILE A 106 -0.25 0.80 11.00
N PHE A 107 0.58 0.20 10.14
CA PHE A 107 0.70 -1.25 9.98
C PHE A 107 2.17 -1.65 10.00
N LEU A 108 2.50 -2.74 10.68
CA LEU A 108 3.87 -3.17 10.91
C LEU A 108 4.07 -4.65 10.54
N ALA A 109 5.23 -4.97 9.99
CA ALA A 109 5.71 -6.34 9.83
C ALA A 109 7.18 -6.45 10.21
N GLU A 110 7.60 -7.66 10.58
CA GLU A 110 9.00 -8.07 10.55
C GLU A 110 9.25 -8.76 9.21
N ASP A 111 10.34 -8.37 8.53
CA ASP A 111 10.66 -8.86 7.19
C ASP A 111 12.18 -8.93 6.98
N VAL A 112 12.62 -9.39 5.82
CA VAL A 112 14.02 -9.50 5.42
C VAL A 112 14.27 -8.71 4.14
N PHE A 113 15.15 -7.72 4.21
CA PHE A 113 15.60 -6.97 3.05
C PHE A 113 17.09 -7.23 2.79
N GLU A 114 17.42 -7.76 1.62
CA GLU A 114 18.80 -8.13 1.23
C GLU A 114 19.50 -9.02 2.29
N GLY A 115 18.78 -9.99 2.84
CA GLY A 115 19.29 -10.91 3.87
C GLY A 115 19.39 -10.32 5.27
N ARG A 116 18.98 -9.06 5.49
CA ARG A 116 19.00 -8.40 6.80
C ARG A 116 17.57 -8.32 7.37
N PRO A 117 17.36 -8.71 8.64
CA PRO A 117 16.09 -8.47 9.31
C PRO A 117 15.79 -6.97 9.40
N ILE A 118 14.56 -6.59 9.06
CA ILE A 118 14.07 -5.22 9.12
C ILE A 118 12.66 -5.20 9.72
N LYS A 119 12.22 -4.01 10.13
CA LYS A 119 10.79 -3.72 10.29
C LYS A 119 10.29 -2.92 9.10
N VAL A 120 9.11 -3.28 8.62
CA VAL A 120 8.36 -2.54 7.60
C VAL A 120 7.22 -1.81 8.26
N ARG A 121 6.96 -0.57 7.85
CA ARG A 121 5.79 0.21 8.27
C ARG A 121 5.04 0.74 7.07
N PHE A 122 3.74 0.48 7.01
CA PHE A 122 2.83 1.25 6.17
C PHE A 122 2.13 2.31 7.00
N ARG A 123 1.94 3.49 6.41
CA ARG A 123 1.21 4.60 7.01
C ARG A 123 0.22 5.18 6.01
N TRP A 124 -1.05 5.25 6.41
CA TRP A 124 -2.14 5.90 5.67
C TRP A 124 -2.52 7.21 6.36
N ARG A 125 -2.71 8.27 5.57
CA ARG A 125 -3.08 9.61 6.06
C ARG A 125 -4.00 10.32 5.06
N SER A 126 -4.62 11.42 5.52
CA SER A 126 -5.40 12.32 4.66
C SER A 126 -6.53 11.61 3.91
N MET A 127 -7.08 10.53 4.48
CA MET A 127 -8.05 9.63 3.84
C MET A 127 -9.40 10.31 3.60
N GLU A 128 -9.71 11.34 4.37
CA GLU A 128 -10.91 12.16 4.21
C GLU A 128 -10.76 13.25 3.14
N THR A 129 -9.59 13.36 2.51
CA THR A 129 -9.31 14.35 1.46
C THR A 129 -9.47 13.74 0.06
N PRO A 130 -9.55 14.57 -1.00
CA PRO A 130 -9.46 14.08 -2.38
C PRO A 130 -8.11 13.43 -2.71
N THR A 131 -7.10 13.59 -1.84
CA THR A 131 -5.74 13.11 -2.02
C THR A 131 -5.23 12.30 -0.82
N PRO A 132 -5.75 11.08 -0.59
CA PRO A 132 -5.17 10.16 0.40
C PRO A 132 -3.68 9.94 0.14
N VAL A 133 -2.94 9.70 1.21
CA VAL A 133 -1.50 9.46 1.14
C VAL A 133 -1.16 8.13 1.82
N TRP A 134 -0.41 7.31 1.10
CA TRP A 134 0.23 6.12 1.65
C TRP A 134 1.75 6.29 1.67
N GLU A 135 2.39 5.71 2.68
CA GLU A 135 3.84 5.73 2.87
C GLU A 135 4.32 4.36 3.35
N GLN A 136 5.46 3.92 2.80
CA GLN A 136 6.26 2.82 3.32
C GLN A 136 7.57 3.35 3.91
N ALA A 137 7.93 2.81 5.07
CA ALA A 137 9.23 3.03 5.68
C ALA A 137 9.85 1.71 6.16
N PHE A 138 11.18 1.63 6.08
CA PHE A 138 11.96 0.52 6.61
C PHE A 138 12.76 0.97 7.84
N SER A 139 12.97 0.05 8.76
CA SER A 139 13.83 0.24 9.92
C SER A 139 14.80 -0.93 10.06
N ALA A 140 16.09 -0.61 10.16
CA ALA A 140 17.16 -1.59 10.39
C ALA A 140 17.57 -1.70 11.87
N ASP A 141 16.98 -0.91 12.76
CA ASP A 141 17.37 -0.78 14.18
C ASP A 141 16.25 -1.16 15.15
N GLY A 142 15.30 -1.98 14.70
CA GLY A 142 14.18 -2.46 15.50
C GLY A 142 13.05 -1.44 15.69
N GLY A 143 13.01 -0.40 14.87
CA GLY A 143 11.97 0.63 14.86
C GLY A 143 12.34 1.92 15.58
N LYS A 144 13.62 2.12 15.93
CA LYS A 144 14.10 3.36 16.59
C LYS A 144 14.20 4.50 15.57
N SER A 145 14.61 4.19 14.35
CA SER A 145 14.60 5.11 13.21
C SER A 145 13.92 4.47 11.99
N TRP A 146 13.42 5.32 11.09
CA TRP A 146 12.63 4.90 9.93
C TRP A 146 13.07 5.66 8.68
N GLU A 147 13.46 4.93 7.64
CA GLU A 147 13.72 5.47 6.31
C GLU A 147 12.45 5.33 5.46
N VAL A 148 11.75 6.45 5.24
CA VAL A 148 10.68 6.50 4.25
C VAL A 148 11.30 6.24 2.89
N ASN A 149 10.82 5.21 2.21
CA ASN A 149 11.39 4.77 0.93
C ASN A 149 10.34 4.62 -0.16
N TRP A 150 9.06 4.86 0.14
CA TRP A 150 8.01 4.96 -0.87
C TRP A 150 6.85 5.80 -0.36
N THR A 151 6.35 6.71 -1.18
CA THR A 151 5.09 7.42 -0.96
C THR A 151 4.19 7.30 -2.18
N MET A 152 2.88 7.24 -1.94
CA MET A 152 1.83 7.29 -2.96
C MET A 152 0.83 8.39 -2.60
N THR A 153 0.43 9.18 -3.59
CA THR A 153 -0.73 10.09 -3.47
C THR A 153 -1.78 9.69 -4.48
N PHE A 154 -3.01 9.54 -4.01
CA PHE A 154 -4.12 9.03 -4.82
C PHE A 154 -4.99 10.20 -5.30
N ARG A 155 -5.59 10.08 -6.49
CA ARG A 155 -6.65 10.99 -6.96
C ARG A 155 -7.76 10.18 -7.62
N ARG A 156 -9.01 10.47 -7.27
CA ARG A 156 -10.16 9.80 -7.91
C ARG A 156 -10.18 10.14 -9.38
N THR A 157 -10.39 9.13 -10.23
CA THR A 157 -10.65 9.32 -11.65
C THR A 157 -12.15 9.53 -11.86
N PRO A 158 -12.59 10.64 -12.49
CA PRO A 158 -14.00 10.86 -12.80
C PRO A 158 -14.50 9.99 -13.96
N ASP A 159 -13.60 9.47 -14.80
CA ASP A 159 -13.92 8.63 -15.96
C ASP A 159 -13.13 7.32 -15.95
N ARG A 160 -13.80 6.28 -16.43
CA ARG A 160 -13.41 4.87 -16.50
C ARG A 160 -12.20 4.62 -17.41
N HIS A 161 -11.03 5.14 -17.05
CA HIS A 161 -9.77 4.59 -17.53
C HIS A 161 -9.58 3.27 -16.77
N ASP A 162 -10.01 2.18 -17.39
CA ASP A 162 -9.94 0.84 -16.80
C ASP A 162 -8.48 0.52 -16.45
N CYS A 163 -8.08 0.74 -15.20
CA CYS A 163 -6.83 0.19 -14.65
C CYS A 163 -6.73 -1.31 -14.89
N ASN A 164 -7.86 -1.98 -15.07
CA ASN A 164 -7.97 -3.42 -15.32
C ASN A 164 -7.84 -3.81 -16.82
N ASN A 165 -7.80 -2.86 -17.76
CA ASN A 165 -7.61 -3.18 -19.17
C ASN A 165 -6.15 -3.02 -19.58
N ALA A 166 -5.41 -4.12 -19.46
CA ALA A 166 -4.24 -4.37 -20.27
C ALA A 166 -4.14 -5.86 -20.59
N LEU A 167 -5.12 -6.38 -21.35
CA LEU A 167 -5.00 -7.59 -22.16
C LEU A 167 -5.91 -7.44 -23.40
N THR A 168 -5.42 -6.74 -24.42
CA THR A 168 -5.81 -6.96 -25.81
C THR A 168 -4.58 -7.39 -26.59
#